data_AF-A0A257SQE8-F1
#
_entry.id   AF-A0A257SQE8-F1
#
_cell.length_a   1.000
_cell.length_b   1.000
_cell.length_c   1.000
_cell.angle_alpha   90.00
_cell.angle_beta   90.00
_cell.angle_gamma   90.00
#
_symmetry.space_group_name_H-M   'P 1'
#
loop_
_entity.id
_entity.type
_entity.pdbx_description
1 polymer ?
#
loop_
_entity_poly.entity_id
_entity_poly.type
_entity_poly.pdbx_seq_one_letter_code
_entity_poly.pdbx_strand_id
1 'polypeptide(L)'
;MRFCSQCGAPVQRRVPAGDNLPRYICDHCQTIHYQNPKIVAGCIPEWRDRVLLCRRAIEPRYGLWTLPAGFMENGETSAAAAARETLEEARAVVQITQFFALFSIPHISQVYLMFRGELAVPEFAAGAESLEVALFEERDIPWDRLAFPVVRETLRRYCADRQRGNYQVHTGDIHPEPGPTPRR
;
A
#
# COMPACT_ATOMS: atom_id res chain seq x y z
N MET A 1 -13.62 16.76 -5.61
CA MET A 1 -14.82 16.46 -6.43
C MET A 1 -15.37 17.78 -6.94
N ARG A 2 -15.72 17.90 -8.23
CA ARG A 2 -16.29 19.14 -8.81
C ARG A 2 -17.79 19.05 -9.07
N PHE A 3 -18.29 17.87 -9.40
CA PHE A 3 -19.69 17.61 -9.76
C PHE A 3 -20.24 16.42 -8.97
N CYS A 4 -21.55 16.40 -8.78
CA CYS A 4 -22.31 15.35 -8.10
C CYS A 4 -22.37 14.10 -8.97
N SER A 5 -22.00 12.95 -8.41
CA SER A 5 -22.08 11.67 -9.13
C SER A 5 -23.51 11.14 -9.34
N GLN A 6 -24.52 11.75 -8.72
CA GLN A 6 -25.93 11.36 -8.86
C GLN A 6 -26.69 12.17 -9.92
N CYS A 7 -26.43 13.48 -10.03
CA CYS A 7 -27.20 14.36 -10.92
C CYS A 7 -26.35 15.27 -11.83
N GLY A 8 -25.03 15.25 -11.72
CA GLY A 8 -24.13 16.07 -12.53
C GLY A 8 -24.03 17.55 -12.15
N ALA A 9 -24.84 18.05 -11.21
CA ALA A 9 -24.76 19.43 -10.73
C ALA A 9 -23.45 19.69 -9.95
N PRO A 10 -22.94 20.94 -9.88
CA PRO A 10 -21.80 21.29 -9.04
C PRO A 10 -22.01 20.94 -7.56
N VAL A 11 -20.94 20.59 -6.86
CA VAL A 11 -20.95 20.35 -5.41
C VAL A 11 -20.22 21.47 -4.66
N GLN A 12 -20.66 21.74 -3.44
CA GLN A 12 -20.01 22.67 -2.53
C GLN A 12 -19.37 21.93 -1.36
N ARG A 13 -18.31 22.49 -0.79
CA ARG A 13 -17.65 21.96 0.40
C ARG A 13 -18.06 22.77 1.62
N ARG A 14 -18.91 22.21 2.49
CA ARG A 14 -19.38 22.84 3.74
C ARG A 14 -19.60 21.81 4.84
N VAL A 15 -19.77 22.27 6.08
CA VAL A 15 -20.09 21.40 7.23
C VAL A 15 -21.63 21.20 7.27
N PRO A 16 -22.14 19.96 7.12
CA PRO A 16 -23.56 19.68 7.32
C PRO A 16 -24.04 20.02 8.74
N ALA A 17 -25.32 20.32 8.90
CA ALA A 17 -25.90 20.50 10.24
C ALA A 17 -25.73 19.21 11.08
N GLY A 18 -25.14 19.33 12.26
CA GLY A 18 -24.86 18.20 13.16
C GLY A 18 -23.55 17.44 12.88
N ASP A 19 -22.74 17.86 11.90
CA ASP A 19 -21.39 17.34 11.65
C ASP A 19 -20.33 18.41 12.02
N ASN A 20 -19.07 18.00 12.12
CA ASN A 20 -17.93 18.85 12.49
C ASN A 20 -16.91 19.01 11.36
N LEU A 21 -17.04 18.24 10.27
CA LEU A 21 -16.08 18.24 9.17
C LEU A 21 -16.73 18.62 7.83
N PRO A 22 -15.99 19.32 6.95
CA PRO A 22 -16.51 19.71 5.65
C PRO A 22 -16.68 18.50 4.73
N ARG A 23 -17.86 18.37 4.12
CA ARG A 23 -18.21 17.34 3.13
C ARG A 23 -18.52 17.99 1.79
N TYR A 24 -18.45 17.21 0.71
CA TYR A 24 -19.00 17.63 -0.57
C TYR A 24 -20.52 17.41 -0.56
N ILE A 25 -21.29 18.47 -0.78
CA ILE A 25 -22.75 18.46 -0.74
C ILE A 25 -23.28 19.00 -2.07
N CYS A 26 -24.27 18.33 -2.64
CA CYS A 26 -24.97 18.81 -3.82
C CYS A 26 -26.23 19.60 -3.41
N ASP A 27 -26.32 20.88 -3.78
CA ASP A 27 -27.51 21.70 -3.49
C ASP A 27 -28.72 21.37 -4.36
N HIS A 28 -28.52 20.64 -5.46
CA HIS A 28 -29.61 20.27 -6.36
C HIS A 28 -30.40 19.06 -5.82
N CYS A 29 -29.71 17.95 -5.55
CA CYS A 29 -30.35 16.71 -5.10
C CYS A 29 -30.12 16.40 -3.61
N GLN A 30 -29.51 17.33 -2.86
CA GLN A 30 -29.25 17.24 -1.41
C GLN A 30 -28.35 16.07 -0.98
N THR A 31 -27.68 15.41 -1.94
CA THR A 31 -26.77 14.29 -1.65
C THR A 31 -25.49 14.79 -0.97
N ILE A 32 -25.11 14.12 0.12
CA ILE A 32 -23.81 14.27 0.79
C ILE A 32 -22.88 13.19 0.26
N HIS A 33 -21.75 13.59 -0.33
CA HIS A 33 -20.74 12.68 -0.85
C HIS A 33 -19.64 12.46 0.19
N TYR A 34 -19.72 11.33 0.88
CA TYR A 34 -18.64 10.87 1.75
C TYR A 34 -17.43 10.45 0.92
N GLN A 35 -16.24 10.75 1.43
CA GLN A 35 -14.98 10.25 0.90
C GLN A 35 -14.41 9.28 1.92
N ASN A 36 -14.14 8.06 1.48
CA ASN A 36 -13.59 7.01 2.32
C ASN A 36 -12.09 6.86 2.08
N PRO A 37 -11.30 6.51 3.11
CA PRO A 37 -9.93 6.08 2.91
C PRO A 37 -9.87 4.87 1.96
N LYS A 38 -8.78 4.76 1.21
CA LYS A 38 -8.53 3.59 0.36
C LYS A 38 -7.67 2.57 1.09
N ILE A 39 -8.00 1.30 0.95
CA ILE A 39 -7.19 0.19 1.46
C ILE A 39 -6.20 -0.21 0.37
N VAL A 40 -4.92 -0.27 0.74
CA VAL A 40 -3.86 -0.87 -0.07
C VAL A 40 -3.48 -2.18 0.59
N ALA A 41 -3.57 -3.28 -0.13
CA ALA A 41 -3.22 -4.60 0.37
C ALA A 41 -1.96 -5.09 -0.34
N GLY A 42 -1.00 -5.61 0.42
CA GLY A 42 0.28 -6.04 -0.12
C GLY A 42 0.84 -7.26 0.59
N CYS A 43 1.87 -7.83 -0.01
CA CYS A 43 2.51 -9.05 0.46
C CYS A 43 4.01 -8.79 0.72
N ILE A 44 4.58 -9.52 1.68
CA ILE A 44 6.00 -9.80 1.83
C ILE A 44 6.18 -11.22 1.27
N PRO A 45 6.54 -11.39 -0.02
CA PRO A 45 6.66 -12.71 -0.62
C PRO A 45 8.00 -13.31 -0.20
N GLU A 46 7.94 -14.45 0.49
CA GLU A 46 9.08 -15.13 1.09
C GLU A 46 9.49 -16.33 0.26
N TRP A 47 10.79 -16.43 -0.01
CA TRP A 47 11.40 -17.67 -0.49
C TRP A 47 12.67 -17.94 0.32
N ARG A 48 12.59 -18.96 1.20
CA ARG A 48 13.64 -19.29 2.17
C ARG A 48 14.00 -18.08 3.06
N ASP A 49 15.17 -17.50 2.84
CA ASP A 49 15.73 -16.36 3.56
C ASP A 49 15.69 -15.05 2.80
N ARG A 50 14.91 -15.01 1.72
CA ARG A 50 14.80 -13.86 0.84
C ARG A 50 13.38 -13.35 0.76
N VAL A 51 13.26 -12.06 0.45
CA VAL A 51 12.01 -11.40 0.12
C VAL A 51 12.01 -10.94 -1.33
N LEU A 52 10.89 -11.10 -2.02
CA LEU A 52 10.72 -10.61 -3.40
C LEU A 52 10.34 -9.13 -3.39
N LEU A 53 11.08 -8.32 -4.14
CA LEU A 53 10.76 -6.91 -4.35
C LEU A 53 10.48 -6.64 -5.83
N CYS A 54 9.67 -5.61 -6.10
CA CYS A 54 9.36 -5.10 -7.43
C CYS A 54 9.99 -3.73 -7.65
N ARG A 55 10.65 -3.51 -8.77
CA ARG A 55 11.16 -2.20 -9.18
C ARG A 55 10.13 -1.52 -10.08
N ARG A 56 9.55 -0.41 -9.63
CA ARG A 56 8.38 0.23 -10.25
C ARG A 56 8.65 0.73 -11.68
N ALA A 57 7.75 0.45 -12.61
CA ALA A 57 7.71 0.97 -13.98
C ALA A 57 6.73 2.14 -14.17
N ILE A 58 6.07 2.57 -13.11
CA ILE A 58 5.05 3.63 -13.14
C ILE A 58 5.28 4.67 -12.04
N GLU A 59 4.78 5.89 -12.26
CA GLU A 59 4.76 6.95 -11.25
C GLU A 59 3.63 6.71 -10.21
N PRO A 60 3.76 7.24 -8.99
CA PRO A 60 4.92 7.95 -8.45
C PRO A 60 6.11 7.01 -8.19
N ARG A 61 7.33 7.54 -8.07
CA ARG A 61 8.53 6.81 -7.63
C ARG A 61 9.01 5.74 -8.63
N TYR A 62 8.96 6.07 -9.92
CA TYR A 62 9.51 5.23 -10.98
C TYR A 62 10.97 4.81 -10.67
N GLY A 63 11.32 3.55 -10.95
CA GLY A 63 12.69 3.02 -10.78
C GLY A 63 13.12 2.71 -9.35
N LEU A 64 12.25 2.93 -8.36
CA LEU A 64 12.46 2.54 -6.96
C LEU A 64 11.83 1.17 -6.66
N TRP A 65 12.34 0.50 -5.63
CA TRP A 65 11.91 -0.82 -5.20
C TRP A 65 10.74 -0.74 -4.21
N THR A 66 9.82 -1.69 -4.29
CA THR A 66 8.65 -1.81 -3.41
C THR A 66 8.34 -3.27 -3.11
N LEU A 67 7.52 -3.51 -2.10
CA LEU A 67 6.76 -4.75 -1.98
C LEU A 67 5.56 -4.71 -2.94
N PRO A 68 5.12 -5.84 -3.50
CA PRO A 68 3.91 -5.90 -4.31
C PRO A 68 2.71 -5.50 -3.47
N ALA A 69 2.00 -4.45 -3.89
CA ALA A 69 0.90 -3.87 -3.14
C ALA A 69 0.11 -2.88 -3.98
N GLY A 70 -1.21 -3.05 -3.99
CA GLY A 70 -2.12 -2.17 -4.72
C GLY A 70 -3.48 -2.05 -4.04
N PHE A 71 -4.40 -1.34 -4.69
CA PHE A 71 -5.70 -1.07 -4.09
C PHE A 71 -6.50 -2.36 -3.95
N MET A 72 -7.14 -2.51 -2.79
CA MET A 72 -8.14 -3.55 -2.61
C MET A 72 -9.37 -3.23 -3.46
N GLU A 73 -9.78 -4.22 -4.24
CA GLU A 73 -10.94 -4.15 -5.13
C GLU A 73 -12.24 -4.54 -4.42
N ASN A 74 -13.37 -4.16 -5.00
CA ASN A 74 -14.67 -4.58 -4.48
C ASN A 74 -14.89 -6.08 -4.71
N GLY A 75 -15.36 -6.79 -3.68
CA GLY A 75 -15.74 -8.20 -3.78
C GLY A 75 -14.60 -9.20 -3.52
N GLU A 76 -13.39 -8.73 -3.17
CA GLU A 76 -12.29 -9.59 -2.72
C GLU A 76 -12.03 -9.44 -1.21
N THR A 77 -11.25 -10.36 -0.63
CA THR A 77 -10.70 -10.23 0.73
C THR A 77 -9.36 -9.51 0.68
N SER A 78 -8.90 -8.93 1.80
CA SER A 78 -7.60 -8.24 1.84
C SER A 78 -6.41 -9.17 1.58
N ALA A 79 -6.51 -10.43 2.00
CA ALA A 79 -5.52 -11.46 1.65
C ALA A 79 -5.57 -11.82 0.16
N ALA A 80 -6.76 -11.91 -0.44
CA ALA A 80 -6.90 -12.15 -1.89
C ALA A 80 -6.32 -10.98 -2.71
N ALA A 81 -6.56 -9.75 -2.28
CA ALA A 81 -5.96 -8.56 -2.87
C ALA A 81 -4.42 -8.62 -2.83
N ALA A 82 -3.83 -8.93 -1.66
CA ALA A 82 -2.37 -9.07 -1.54
C ALA A 82 -1.80 -10.16 -2.46
N ALA A 83 -2.49 -11.29 -2.61
CA ALA A 83 -2.08 -12.36 -3.53
C ALA A 83 -2.22 -11.95 -5.00
N ARG A 84 -3.32 -11.28 -5.36
CA ARG A 84 -3.57 -10.75 -6.70
C ARG A 84 -2.49 -9.75 -7.12
N GLU A 85 -2.20 -8.77 -6.29
CA GLU A 85 -1.17 -7.75 -6.55
C GLU A 85 0.22 -8.39 -6.70
N THR A 86 0.53 -9.42 -5.90
CA THR A 86 1.78 -10.18 -6.05
C THR A 86 1.86 -10.90 -7.40
N LEU A 87 0.76 -11.45 -7.88
CA LEU A 87 0.67 -12.07 -9.21
C LEU A 87 0.77 -11.02 -10.33
N GLU A 88 0.09 -9.87 -10.19
CA GLU A 88 0.06 -8.82 -11.20
C GLU A 88 1.42 -8.14 -11.38
N GLU A 89 2.07 -7.74 -10.27
CA GLU A 89 3.33 -7.00 -10.29
C GLU A 89 4.56 -7.90 -10.51
N ALA A 90 4.51 -9.15 -10.03
CA ALA A 90 5.68 -10.03 -9.99
C ALA A 90 5.48 -11.42 -10.60
N ARG A 91 4.29 -11.70 -11.17
CA ARG A 91 3.93 -13.02 -11.73
C ARG A 91 4.27 -14.16 -10.78
N ALA A 92 4.21 -13.88 -9.47
CA ALA A 92 4.61 -14.79 -8.42
C ALA A 92 3.34 -15.29 -7.72
N VAL A 93 3.22 -16.62 -7.63
CA VAL A 93 2.12 -17.23 -6.88
C VAL A 93 2.55 -17.39 -5.43
N VAL A 94 1.79 -16.77 -4.53
CA VAL A 94 2.04 -16.82 -3.09
C VAL A 94 0.87 -17.45 -2.36
N GLN A 95 1.18 -18.27 -1.36
CA GLN A 95 0.23 -18.66 -0.33
C GLN A 95 0.32 -17.65 0.81
N ILE A 96 -0.74 -16.89 1.06
CA ILE A 96 -0.79 -15.95 2.19
C ILE A 96 -0.76 -16.74 3.50
N THR A 97 0.20 -16.44 4.37
CA THR A 97 0.44 -17.19 5.62
C THR A 97 -0.04 -16.44 6.84
N GLN A 98 0.20 -15.12 6.92
CA GLN A 98 -0.04 -14.36 8.13
C GLN A 98 -0.33 -12.88 7.83
N PHE A 99 -1.29 -12.28 8.54
CA PHE A 99 -1.41 -10.83 8.60
C PHE A 99 -0.25 -10.23 9.42
N PHE A 100 0.47 -9.27 8.85
CA PHE A 100 1.72 -8.81 9.43
C PHE A 100 1.66 -7.36 9.94
N ALA A 101 1.13 -6.43 9.14
CA ALA A 101 1.13 -5.03 9.55
C ALA A 101 -0.08 -4.23 9.05
N LEU A 102 -0.52 -3.27 9.87
CA LEU A 102 -1.44 -2.20 9.53
C LEU A 102 -0.73 -0.85 9.66
N PHE A 103 -0.73 -0.05 8.60
CA PHE A 103 -0.24 1.33 8.68
C PHE A 103 -1.26 2.32 8.16
N SER A 104 -1.63 3.31 8.97
CA SER A 104 -2.45 4.43 8.53
C SER A 104 -1.58 5.49 7.89
N ILE A 105 -2.03 6.07 6.77
CA ILE A 105 -1.37 7.20 6.12
C ILE A 105 -2.39 8.36 5.98
N PRO A 106 -2.69 9.09 7.07
CA PRO A 106 -3.83 10.00 7.12
C PRO A 106 -3.77 11.13 6.10
N HIS A 107 -2.57 11.65 5.84
CA HIS A 107 -2.35 12.79 4.94
C HIS A 107 -2.69 12.50 3.47
N ILE A 108 -2.78 11.23 3.07
CA ILE A 108 -3.27 10.79 1.75
C ILE A 108 -4.52 9.89 1.85
N SER A 109 -5.12 9.76 3.04
CA SER A 109 -6.31 8.94 3.29
C SER A 109 -6.17 7.49 2.82
N GLN A 110 -5.09 6.83 3.21
CA GLN A 110 -4.84 5.42 2.89
C GLN A 110 -4.58 4.58 4.14
N VAL A 111 -4.90 3.28 4.06
CA VAL A 111 -4.54 2.26 5.04
C VAL A 111 -3.83 1.12 4.31
N TYR A 112 -2.61 0.81 4.73
CA TYR A 112 -1.83 -0.31 4.20
C TYR A 112 -2.04 -1.54 5.07
N LEU A 113 -2.40 -2.65 4.46
CA LEU A 113 -2.49 -3.97 5.07
C LEU A 113 -1.44 -4.87 4.43
N MET A 114 -0.42 -5.24 5.20
CA MET A 114 0.68 -6.05 4.73
C MET A 114 0.56 -7.47 5.29
N PHE A 115 0.71 -8.45 4.42
CA PHE A 115 0.69 -9.86 4.74
C PHE A 115 2.06 -10.48 4.50
N ARG A 116 2.38 -11.55 5.22
CA ARG A 116 3.42 -12.50 4.81
C ARG A 116 2.79 -13.53 3.87
N GLY A 117 3.57 -13.98 2.90
CA GLY A 117 3.18 -15.08 2.03
C GLY A 117 4.39 -15.84 1.53
N GLU A 118 4.24 -17.15 1.38
CA GLU A 118 5.32 -18.01 0.89
C GLU A 118 5.15 -18.25 -0.61
N LEU A 119 6.24 -18.10 -1.37
CA LEU A 119 6.29 -18.56 -2.74
C LEU A 119 6.26 -20.09 -2.76
N ALA A 120 5.37 -20.68 -3.55
CA ALA A 120 5.32 -22.14 -3.71
C ALA A 120 6.57 -22.67 -4.46
N VAL A 121 7.05 -21.89 -5.43
CA VAL A 121 8.24 -22.14 -6.25
C VAL A 121 8.98 -20.83 -6.51
N PRO A 122 10.29 -20.83 -6.81
CA PRO A 122 11.04 -19.60 -7.08
C PRO A 122 10.83 -19.11 -8.53
N GLU A 123 9.59 -19.18 -9.02
CA GLU A 123 9.21 -18.72 -10.35
C GLU A 123 8.45 -17.40 -10.22
N PHE A 124 9.03 -16.35 -10.81
CA PHE A 124 8.51 -15.00 -10.79
C PHE A 124 9.08 -14.23 -11.99
N ALA A 125 8.37 -13.20 -12.44
CA ALA A 125 8.78 -12.36 -13.56
C ALA A 125 8.10 -10.99 -13.47
N ALA A 126 8.74 -9.96 -14.01
CA ALA A 126 8.19 -8.61 -13.93
C ALA A 126 6.82 -8.52 -14.63
N GLY A 127 5.83 -8.00 -13.91
CA GLY A 127 4.53 -7.61 -14.45
C GLY A 127 4.62 -6.34 -15.31
N ALA A 128 3.47 -5.88 -15.83
CA ALA A 128 3.43 -4.66 -16.65
C ALA A 128 3.85 -3.40 -15.87
N GLU A 129 3.66 -3.40 -14.54
CA GLU A 129 3.98 -2.28 -13.65
C GLU A 129 5.37 -2.38 -13.01
N SER A 130 6.14 -3.41 -13.37
CA SER A 130 7.48 -3.68 -12.84
C SER A 130 8.52 -3.66 -13.95
N LEU A 131 9.62 -2.94 -13.74
CA LEU A 131 10.81 -2.98 -14.60
C LEU A 131 11.62 -4.24 -14.34
N GLU A 132 11.62 -4.69 -13.09
CA GLU A 132 12.47 -5.76 -12.59
C GLU A 132 11.84 -6.32 -11.31
N VAL A 133 12.03 -7.60 -11.06
CA VAL A 133 11.69 -8.27 -9.80
C VAL A 133 12.87 -9.14 -9.38
N ALA A 134 13.19 -9.14 -8.08
CA ALA A 134 14.33 -9.87 -7.57
C ALA A 134 14.15 -10.28 -6.11
N LEU A 135 14.78 -11.40 -5.75
CA LEU A 135 14.84 -11.90 -4.37
C LEU A 135 16.06 -11.31 -3.65
N PHE A 136 15.81 -10.66 -2.52
CA PHE A 136 16.84 -10.04 -1.69
C PHE A 136 16.96 -10.77 -0.36
N GLU A 137 18.19 -11.10 0.03
CA GLU A 137 18.48 -11.36 1.44
C GLU A 137 18.37 -10.05 2.23
N GLU A 138 18.17 -10.14 3.55
CA GLU A 138 18.03 -8.97 4.43
C GLU A 138 19.17 -7.95 4.26
N ARG A 139 20.41 -8.42 4.14
CA ARG A 139 21.60 -7.57 3.96
C ARG A 139 21.66 -6.87 2.60
N ASP A 140 20.95 -7.39 1.61
CA ASP A 140 21.00 -6.93 0.22
C ASP A 140 19.79 -6.05 -0.12
N ILE A 141 18.83 -5.87 0.81
CA ILE A 141 17.67 -5.00 0.60
C ILE A 141 18.16 -3.58 0.26
N PRO A 142 17.71 -2.99 -0.86
CA PRO A 142 18.18 -1.68 -1.31
C PRO A 142 17.46 -0.56 -0.55
N TRP A 143 17.72 -0.43 0.75
CA TRP A 143 17.00 0.45 1.68
C TRP A 143 16.83 1.88 1.18
N ASP A 144 17.89 2.49 0.63
CA ASP A 144 17.86 3.88 0.14
C ASP A 144 17.13 4.06 -1.19
N ARG A 145 16.79 2.95 -1.85
CA ARG A 145 16.03 2.93 -3.11
C ARG A 145 14.63 2.36 -2.93
N LEU A 146 14.13 2.24 -1.69
CA LEU A 146 12.74 1.88 -1.45
C LEU A 146 11.82 3.07 -1.76
N ALA A 147 10.72 2.80 -2.47
CA ALA A 147 9.82 3.81 -3.02
C ALA A 147 9.03 4.57 -1.95
N PHE A 148 8.61 3.88 -0.89
CA PHE A 148 7.65 4.41 0.08
C PHE A 148 8.10 4.17 1.53
N PRO A 149 7.92 5.15 2.43
CA PRO A 149 8.22 4.99 3.86
C PRO A 149 7.50 3.81 4.51
N VAL A 150 6.24 3.53 4.13
CA VAL A 150 5.47 2.40 4.64
C VAL A 150 6.11 1.04 4.30
N VAL A 151 6.72 0.91 3.12
CA VAL A 151 7.43 -0.31 2.70
C VAL A 151 8.72 -0.47 3.50
N ARG A 152 9.47 0.63 3.69
CA ARG A 152 10.67 0.65 4.52
C ARG A 152 10.35 0.24 5.96
N GLU A 153 9.29 0.80 6.55
CA GLU A 153 8.88 0.48 7.91
C GLU A 153 8.42 -0.98 8.03
N THR A 154 7.62 -1.47 7.07
CA THR A 154 7.20 -2.87 7.01
C THR A 154 8.41 -3.82 6.98
N LEU A 155 9.37 -3.59 6.09
CA LEU A 155 10.56 -4.43 5.96
C LEU A 155 11.45 -4.36 7.21
N ARG A 156 11.60 -3.19 7.85
CA ARG A 156 12.36 -3.07 9.11
C ARG A 156 11.77 -3.93 10.21
N ARG A 157 10.45 -3.86 10.41
CA ARG A 157 9.76 -4.68 11.42
C ARG A 157 9.85 -6.16 11.08
N TYR A 158 9.74 -6.49 9.79
CA TYR A 158 9.87 -7.86 9.30
C TYR A 158 11.24 -8.46 9.63
N CYS A 159 12.32 -7.75 9.30
CA CYS A 159 13.69 -8.15 9.60
C CYS A 159 13.92 -8.31 11.11
N ALA A 160 13.43 -7.36 11.92
CA ALA A 160 13.56 -7.43 13.38
C ALA A 160 12.84 -8.64 13.99
N ASP A 161 11.63 -8.96 13.53
CA ASP A 161 10.87 -10.12 13.98
C ASP A 161 11.50 -11.44 13.51
N ARG A 162 12.00 -11.47 12.27
CA ARG A 162 12.73 -12.61 11.72
C ARG A 162 13.96 -12.96 12.57
N GLN A 163 14.76 -11.98 12.97
CA GLN A 163 15.91 -12.19 13.85
C GLN A 163 15.52 -12.74 15.23
N ARG A 164 14.32 -12.40 15.72
CA ARG A 164 13.77 -12.92 16.98
C ARG A 164 13.14 -14.31 16.84
N GLY A 165 12.91 -14.78 15.61
CA GLY A 165 12.21 -16.03 15.33
C GLY A 165 10.70 -15.99 15.65
N ASN A 166 10.11 -14.80 15.78
CA ASN A 166 8.70 -14.63 16.09
C ASN A 166 8.11 -13.42 15.37
N TYR A 167 7.08 -13.66 14.55
CA TYR A 167 6.39 -12.63 13.78
C TYR A 167 5.11 -12.20 14.48
N GLN A 168 5.09 -10.97 14.97
CA GLN A 168 3.92 -10.37 15.62
C GLN A 168 3.16 -9.45 14.66
N VAL A 169 1.93 -9.07 15.03
CA VAL A 169 1.17 -8.07 14.28
C VAL A 169 1.65 -6.68 14.67
N HIS A 170 1.92 -5.85 13.66
CA HIS A 170 2.39 -4.48 13.82
C HIS A 170 1.32 -3.48 13.45
N THR A 171 1.20 -2.40 14.22
CA THR A 171 0.37 -1.25 13.86
C THR A 171 1.18 0.05 13.96
N GLY A 172 0.78 1.08 13.21
CA GLY A 172 1.39 2.40 13.31
C GLY A 172 0.83 3.39 12.28
N ASP A 173 1.35 4.61 12.33
CA ASP A 173 0.99 5.69 11.42
C ASP A 173 2.22 6.20 10.66
N ILE A 174 2.05 6.46 9.36
CA ILE A 174 3.07 7.06 8.51
C ILE A 174 2.71 8.52 8.28
N HIS A 175 3.54 9.39 8.85
CA HIS A 175 3.45 10.82 8.65
C HIS A 175 4.38 11.26 7.51
N PRO A 176 4.11 12.42 6.88
CA PRO A 176 5.02 12.98 5.90
C PRO A 176 6.41 13.14 6.52
N GLU A 177 7.45 12.72 5.80
CA GLU A 177 8.81 13.12 6.19
C GLU A 177 8.90 14.65 6.11
N PRO A 178 9.51 15.32 7.09
CA PRO A 178 9.74 16.75 7.01
C PRO A 178 10.51 17.02 5.71
N GLY A 179 9.90 17.76 4.78
CA GLY A 179 10.54 18.12 3.53
C GLY A 179 11.85 18.88 3.79
N PRO A 180 12.77 18.93 2.81
CA PRO A 180 13.97 19.74 2.96
C PRO A 180 13.55 21.16 3.31
N THR A 181 14.09 21.68 4.42
CA THR A 181 13.91 23.08 4.79
C THR A 181 14.34 23.91 3.57
N PRO A 182 13.49 24.82 3.05
CA PRO A 182 13.90 25.63 1.91
C PRO A 182 15.19 26.35 2.29
N ARG A 183 16.25 26.09 1.53
CA ARG A 183 17.50 26.84 1.67
C ARG A 183 17.15 28.30 1.39
N ARG A 184 17.31 29.16 2.39
CA ARG A 184 17.19 30.61 2.27
C ARG A 184 18.27 31.15 1.33
#